data_AF-A0A1G4ADT9-F1
#
_entry.id   AF-A0A1G4ADT9-F1
#
_cell.length_a   1.000
_cell.length_b   1.000
_cell.length_c   1.000
_cell.angle_alpha   90.00
_cell.angle_beta   90.00
_cell.angle_gamma   90.00
#
_symmetry.space_group_name_H-M   'P 1'
#
loop_
_entity.id
_entity.type
_entity.pdbx_description
1 polymer ?
#
loop_
_entity_poly.entity_id
_entity_poly.type
_entity_poly.pdbx_seq_one_letter_code
_entity_poly.pdbx_strand_id
1 'polypeptide(L)'
;MITSGANTYTGATNIDAGTLRLDASSSLPSGTAVTIASGSTLDLNSYSNSIGSLSGAGTLDLGGGTLTIGSGGASSTFAGSFVGGDTGTFAKAGTGTLTFGAGMTLSAGSLVLSGGTLDLGGYSSSFGSLSVTADSILDFGAGSGSTLSVLNSLTINSGVTLTVRNWTDAVDYFVSLIDPGATTLGRIVFTGFSSTDTKWHSYDNQITPVPEPSTYGIALLSICSLVVGWRRRRVLGSRTD
;
A
#
# COMPACT_ATOMS: atom_id res chain seq x y z
N MET A 1 -23.65 -12.80 -16.50
CA MET A 1 -22.64 -13.88 -16.55
C MET A 1 -21.96 -13.77 -17.90
N ILE A 2 -20.64 -13.61 -17.94
CA ILE A 2 -19.86 -13.76 -19.18
C ILE A 2 -19.70 -15.25 -19.44
N THR A 3 -19.72 -15.70 -20.70
CA THR A 3 -19.72 -17.12 -21.08
C THR A 3 -18.36 -17.57 -21.63
N SER A 4 -17.75 -18.55 -20.97
CA SER A 4 -16.72 -19.52 -21.40
C SER A 4 -15.82 -19.10 -22.58
N GLY A 5 -14.90 -18.16 -22.33
CA GLY A 5 -13.84 -17.82 -23.27
C GLY A 5 -13.18 -16.49 -22.94
N ALA A 6 -11.88 -16.36 -23.26
CA ALA A 6 -11.21 -15.07 -23.17
C ALA A 6 -11.86 -14.09 -24.16
N ASN A 7 -12.58 -13.10 -23.63
CA ASN A 7 -13.20 -12.09 -24.47
C ASN A 7 -12.13 -11.23 -25.15
N THR A 8 -12.37 -10.84 -26.41
CA THR A 8 -11.41 -10.12 -27.25
C THR A 8 -11.84 -8.69 -27.58
N TYR A 9 -12.92 -8.19 -26.95
CA TYR A 9 -13.32 -6.80 -27.12
C TYR A 9 -12.24 -5.86 -26.58
N THR A 10 -12.13 -4.69 -27.21
CA THR A 10 -11.13 -3.66 -26.87
C THR A 10 -11.70 -2.49 -26.08
N GLY A 11 -13.02 -2.41 -25.95
CA GLY A 11 -13.72 -1.39 -25.16
C GLY A 11 -13.67 -1.65 -23.66
N ALA A 12 -14.19 -0.69 -22.89
CA ALA A 12 -14.33 -0.81 -21.44
C ALA A 12 -15.44 -1.79 -21.05
N THR A 13 -15.31 -2.35 -19.85
CA THR A 13 -16.34 -3.16 -19.19
C THR A 13 -17.06 -2.28 -18.15
N ASN A 14 -18.29 -1.87 -18.46
CA ASN A 14 -19.12 -1.10 -17.53
C ASN A 14 -20.17 -2.00 -16.88
N ILE A 15 -20.22 -2.00 -15.54
CA ILE A 15 -21.20 -2.74 -14.75
C ILE A 15 -22.13 -1.71 -14.10
N ASP A 16 -23.12 -1.26 -14.87
CA ASP A 16 -24.00 -0.15 -14.48
C ASP A 16 -25.09 -0.57 -13.48
N ALA A 17 -25.48 -1.85 -13.48
CA ALA A 17 -26.42 -2.43 -12.52
C ALA A 17 -26.19 -3.94 -12.35
N GLY A 18 -26.57 -4.48 -11.19
CA GLY A 18 -26.57 -5.92 -10.92
C GLY A 18 -25.17 -6.53 -10.78
N THR A 19 -25.05 -7.83 -11.06
CA THR A 19 -23.81 -8.58 -10.87
C THR A 19 -23.24 -9.09 -12.20
N LEU A 20 -22.02 -8.68 -12.53
CA LEU A 20 -21.20 -9.35 -13.53
C LEU A 20 -20.37 -10.44 -12.84
N ARG A 21 -20.82 -11.69 -12.97
CA ARG A 21 -20.11 -12.86 -12.46
C ARG A 21 -19.26 -13.53 -13.54
N LEU A 22 -18.01 -13.86 -13.21
CA LEU A 22 -17.13 -14.68 -14.03
C LEU A 22 -17.48 -16.17 -13.94
N ASP A 23 -17.24 -16.90 -15.02
CA ASP A 23 -17.47 -18.34 -15.12
C ASP A 23 -16.21 -19.12 -15.52
N ALA A 24 -15.12 -18.41 -15.79
CA ALA A 24 -13.81 -18.93 -16.13
C ALA A 24 -12.74 -17.88 -15.81
N SER A 25 -11.49 -18.32 -15.67
CA SER A 25 -10.34 -17.43 -15.59
C SER A 25 -10.10 -16.72 -16.92
N SER A 26 -9.57 -15.50 -16.86
CA SER A 26 -9.27 -14.65 -18.03
C SER A 26 -10.50 -14.35 -18.90
N SER A 27 -11.69 -14.36 -18.30
CA SER A 27 -12.94 -14.04 -18.97
C SER A 27 -13.01 -12.58 -19.42
N LEU A 28 -12.46 -11.61 -18.68
CA LEU A 28 -12.36 -10.22 -19.16
C LEU A 28 -11.04 -9.99 -19.92
N PRO A 29 -11.03 -9.18 -21.00
CA PRO A 29 -9.81 -8.86 -21.73
C PRO A 29 -8.77 -8.23 -20.79
N SER A 30 -7.52 -8.65 -20.89
CA SER A 30 -6.49 -8.26 -19.94
C SER A 30 -6.31 -6.74 -19.83
N GLY A 31 -6.48 -5.99 -20.92
CA GLY A 31 -6.34 -4.53 -20.95
C GLY A 31 -7.63 -3.73 -20.72
N THR A 32 -8.76 -4.38 -20.43
CA THR A 32 -10.04 -3.65 -20.28
C THR A 32 -10.02 -2.73 -19.07
N ALA A 33 -10.56 -1.51 -19.23
CA ALA A 33 -10.92 -0.66 -18.12
C ALA A 33 -12.27 -1.14 -17.56
N VAL A 34 -12.30 -1.47 -16.26
CA VAL A 34 -13.53 -1.89 -15.58
C VAL A 34 -14.06 -0.75 -14.72
N THR A 35 -15.35 -0.45 -14.86
CA THR A 35 -16.09 0.47 -13.98
C THR A 35 -17.21 -0.28 -13.29
N ILE A 36 -17.22 -0.30 -11.96
CA ILE A 36 -18.30 -0.87 -11.15
C ILE A 36 -19.14 0.28 -10.59
N ALA A 37 -20.35 0.48 -11.11
CA ALA A 37 -21.25 1.51 -10.60
C ALA A 37 -21.68 1.19 -9.16
N SER A 38 -22.07 2.23 -8.41
CA SER A 38 -22.60 2.04 -7.05
C SER A 38 -23.83 1.14 -7.09
N GLY A 39 -23.89 0.16 -6.18
CA GLY A 39 -24.95 -0.86 -6.14
C GLY A 39 -24.75 -2.04 -7.10
N SER A 40 -23.70 -2.02 -7.93
CA SER A 40 -23.33 -3.14 -8.81
C SER A 40 -22.18 -3.97 -8.21
N THR A 41 -21.99 -5.17 -8.75
CA THR A 41 -20.94 -6.11 -8.30
C THR A 41 -20.17 -6.70 -9.48
N LEU A 42 -18.84 -6.71 -9.39
CA LEU A 42 -17.99 -7.66 -10.11
C LEU A 42 -17.71 -8.85 -9.19
N ASP A 43 -18.17 -10.03 -9.58
CA ASP A 43 -17.97 -11.29 -8.84
C ASP A 43 -17.02 -12.19 -9.61
N LEU A 44 -15.83 -12.44 -9.07
CA LEU A 44 -14.84 -13.31 -9.72
C LEU A 44 -15.19 -14.80 -9.60
N ASN A 45 -16.05 -15.19 -8.66
CA ASN A 45 -16.51 -16.57 -8.48
C ASN A 45 -15.34 -17.57 -8.43
N SER A 46 -14.32 -17.26 -7.63
CA SER A 46 -13.07 -18.03 -7.47
C SER A 46 -12.14 -18.06 -8.69
N TYR A 47 -12.43 -17.35 -9.77
CA TYR A 47 -11.57 -17.29 -10.96
C TYR A 47 -10.52 -16.18 -10.88
N SER A 48 -9.49 -16.32 -11.71
CA SER A 48 -8.43 -15.31 -11.82
C SER A 48 -8.61 -14.47 -13.08
N ASN A 49 -8.50 -13.16 -12.97
CA ASN A 49 -8.58 -12.26 -14.11
C ASN A 49 -7.54 -11.13 -14.00
N SER A 50 -7.03 -10.67 -15.13
CA SER A 50 -6.23 -9.44 -15.22
C SER A 50 -7.03 -8.37 -15.95
N ILE A 51 -6.98 -7.12 -15.50
CA ILE A 51 -7.65 -5.99 -16.12
C ILE A 51 -6.71 -4.78 -16.20
N GLY A 52 -7.01 -3.85 -17.12
CA GLY A 52 -6.22 -2.65 -17.35
C GLY A 52 -6.29 -1.69 -16.18
N SER A 53 -7.52 -1.40 -15.72
CA SER A 53 -7.80 -0.50 -14.61
C SER A 53 -9.11 -0.85 -13.94
N LEU A 54 -9.27 -0.44 -12.68
CA LEU A 54 -10.52 -0.59 -11.92
C LEU A 54 -10.95 0.78 -11.38
N SER A 55 -12.22 1.12 -11.57
CA SER A 55 -12.81 2.35 -11.04
C SER A 55 -14.27 2.17 -10.63
N GLY A 56 -14.81 3.20 -9.98
CA GLY A 56 -16.19 3.24 -9.52
C GLY A 56 -16.33 3.02 -8.00
N ALA A 57 -17.57 2.83 -7.57
CA ALA A 57 -17.97 2.78 -6.16
C ALA A 57 -18.85 1.56 -5.82
N GLY A 58 -18.90 0.57 -6.72
CA GLY A 58 -19.59 -0.69 -6.49
C GLY A 58 -18.76 -1.69 -5.69
N THR A 59 -19.18 -2.94 -5.73
CA THR A 59 -18.57 -4.03 -4.98
C THR A 59 -17.65 -4.88 -5.87
N LEU A 60 -16.43 -5.14 -5.42
CA LEU A 60 -15.61 -6.23 -5.94
C LEU A 60 -15.71 -7.42 -4.99
N ASP A 61 -16.29 -8.51 -5.46
CA ASP A 61 -16.28 -9.81 -4.79
C ASP A 61 -15.19 -10.70 -5.39
N LEU A 62 -14.14 -10.96 -4.62
CA LEU A 62 -13.06 -11.84 -5.07
C LEU A 62 -13.50 -13.30 -5.08
N GLY A 63 -14.44 -13.72 -4.23
CA GLY A 63 -14.89 -15.12 -4.10
C GLY A 63 -13.75 -16.14 -3.98
N GLY A 64 -12.61 -15.79 -3.37
CA GLY A 64 -11.39 -16.63 -3.32
C GLY A 64 -10.50 -16.60 -4.58
N GLY A 65 -10.92 -15.89 -5.63
CA GLY A 65 -10.19 -15.71 -6.88
C GLY A 65 -9.09 -14.65 -6.79
N THR A 66 -8.49 -14.33 -7.95
CA THR A 66 -7.44 -13.31 -8.06
C THR A 66 -7.83 -12.23 -9.06
N LEU A 67 -7.84 -10.96 -8.63
CA LEU A 67 -7.88 -9.83 -9.57
C LEU A 67 -6.53 -9.15 -9.64
N THR A 68 -5.94 -9.11 -10.83
CA THR A 68 -4.75 -8.30 -11.12
C THR A 68 -5.14 -7.05 -11.89
N ILE A 69 -4.73 -5.88 -11.42
CA ILE A 69 -5.01 -4.58 -12.05
C ILE A 69 -3.71 -3.95 -12.51
N GLY A 70 -3.74 -3.31 -13.68
CA GLY A 70 -2.66 -2.45 -14.16
C GLY A 70 -1.89 -3.02 -15.35
N SER A 71 -2.40 -4.07 -16.00
CA SER A 71 -1.83 -4.64 -17.23
C SER A 71 -1.61 -3.60 -18.35
N GLY A 72 -2.36 -2.50 -18.35
CA GLY A 72 -2.24 -1.39 -19.30
C GLY A 72 -1.45 -0.17 -18.79
N GLY A 73 -0.95 -0.20 -17.55
CA GLY A 73 -0.19 0.92 -16.95
C GLY A 73 -1.01 2.19 -16.65
N ALA A 74 -2.33 2.17 -16.86
CA ALA A 74 -3.20 3.29 -16.54
C ALA A 74 -3.36 3.48 -15.03
N SER A 75 -3.49 4.73 -14.60
CA SER A 75 -3.88 5.06 -13.22
C SER A 75 -5.41 5.05 -13.08
N SER A 76 -5.91 4.66 -11.91
CA SER A 76 -7.34 4.68 -11.62
C SER A 76 -7.63 4.83 -10.14
N THR A 77 -8.85 5.24 -9.82
CA THR A 77 -9.35 5.34 -8.44
C THR A 77 -10.53 4.41 -8.26
N PHE A 78 -10.48 3.55 -7.24
CA PHE A 78 -11.60 2.71 -6.85
C PHE A 78 -12.07 3.10 -5.45
N ALA A 79 -13.30 3.61 -5.36
CA ALA A 79 -13.96 4.05 -4.13
C ALA A 79 -15.04 3.06 -3.67
N GLY A 80 -14.98 1.84 -4.18
CA GLY A 80 -15.93 0.77 -3.89
C GLY A 80 -15.55 -0.08 -2.70
N SER A 81 -16.38 -1.08 -2.41
CA SER A 81 -16.13 -2.05 -1.35
C SER A 81 -15.49 -3.32 -1.91
N PHE A 82 -14.76 -4.01 -1.04
CA PHE A 82 -14.19 -5.33 -1.31
C PHE A 82 -14.88 -6.34 -0.39
N VAL A 83 -15.36 -7.45 -0.96
CA VAL A 83 -16.00 -8.55 -0.22
C VAL A 83 -15.49 -9.91 -0.74
N GLY A 84 -15.86 -10.99 -0.04
CA GLY A 84 -15.41 -12.35 -0.38
C GLY A 84 -13.92 -12.59 -0.11
N GLY A 85 -13.34 -11.80 0.80
CA GLY A 85 -11.92 -11.70 1.09
C GLY A 85 -11.35 -12.72 2.07
N ASP A 86 -12.05 -13.83 2.35
CA ASP A 86 -11.54 -14.80 3.32
C ASP A 86 -10.39 -15.66 2.77
N THR A 87 -10.17 -15.67 1.44
CA THR A 87 -8.99 -16.32 0.80
C THR A 87 -8.55 -15.69 -0.54
N GLY A 88 -9.20 -14.63 -1.03
CA GLY A 88 -8.93 -14.05 -2.35
C GLY A 88 -7.62 -13.25 -2.44
N THR A 89 -7.12 -13.03 -3.65
CA THR A 89 -5.94 -12.20 -3.92
C THR A 89 -6.29 -10.97 -4.74
N PHE A 90 -5.84 -9.81 -4.28
CA PHE A 90 -5.88 -8.58 -5.04
C PHE A 90 -4.46 -8.17 -5.39
N ALA A 91 -4.17 -8.00 -6.68
CA ALA A 91 -2.84 -7.70 -7.17
C ALA A 91 -2.82 -6.36 -7.91
N LYS A 92 -1.87 -5.50 -7.54
CA LYS A 92 -1.54 -4.28 -8.27
C LYS A 92 -0.25 -4.50 -9.06
N ALA A 93 -0.34 -4.35 -10.37
CA ALA A 93 0.75 -4.53 -11.33
C ALA A 93 0.90 -3.29 -12.23
N GLY A 94 1.91 -3.30 -13.10
CA GLY A 94 2.16 -2.25 -14.08
C GLY A 94 2.54 -0.91 -13.46
N THR A 95 2.87 0.07 -14.32
CA THR A 95 3.50 1.33 -13.89
C THR A 95 2.54 2.37 -13.30
N GLY A 96 1.23 2.20 -13.52
CA GLY A 96 0.21 3.15 -13.08
C GLY A 96 0.01 3.21 -11.57
N THR A 97 -0.78 4.18 -11.13
CA THR A 97 -1.21 4.33 -9.73
C THR A 97 -2.64 3.83 -9.55
N LEU A 98 -2.85 2.92 -8.62
CA LEU A 98 -4.19 2.61 -8.11
C LEU A 98 -4.37 3.39 -6.81
N THR A 99 -5.30 4.34 -6.80
CA THR A 99 -5.69 5.07 -5.59
C THR A 99 -6.95 4.45 -4.99
N PHE A 100 -6.91 4.17 -3.70
CA PHE A 100 -8.11 3.82 -2.94
C PHE A 100 -8.93 5.08 -2.63
N GLY A 101 -10.21 5.02 -2.96
CA GLY A 101 -11.21 6.03 -2.59
C GLY A 101 -12.05 5.63 -1.38
N ALA A 102 -11.74 4.48 -0.77
CA ALA A 102 -12.34 3.95 0.45
C ALA A 102 -11.38 2.94 1.10
N GLY A 103 -11.56 2.65 2.39
CA GLY A 103 -10.79 1.64 3.09
C GLY A 103 -11.07 0.22 2.58
N MET A 104 -10.04 -0.61 2.50
CA MET A 104 -10.12 -1.97 1.96
C MET A 104 -9.77 -3.02 3.02
N THR A 105 -10.64 -4.02 3.21
CA THR A 105 -10.44 -5.08 4.19
C THR A 105 -10.53 -6.46 3.53
N LEU A 106 -9.43 -7.21 3.54
CA LEU A 106 -9.34 -8.62 3.17
C LEU A 106 -8.61 -9.39 4.28
N SER A 107 -9.25 -9.57 5.43
CA SER A 107 -8.59 -10.04 6.67
C SER A 107 -7.88 -11.40 6.57
N ALA A 108 -8.30 -12.27 5.65
CA ALA A 108 -7.59 -13.53 5.35
C ALA A 108 -7.10 -13.61 3.90
N GLY A 109 -7.41 -12.61 3.08
CA GLY A 109 -6.94 -12.47 1.71
C GLY A 109 -5.55 -11.83 1.59
N SER A 110 -5.04 -11.81 0.37
CA SER A 110 -3.70 -11.30 0.06
C SER A 110 -3.75 -10.06 -0.80
N LEU A 111 -2.95 -9.05 -0.43
CA LEU A 111 -2.53 -7.98 -1.32
C LEU A 111 -1.18 -8.37 -1.94
N VAL A 112 -1.10 -8.31 -3.26
CA VAL A 112 0.16 -8.50 -4.01
C VAL A 112 0.52 -7.20 -4.71
N LEU A 113 1.72 -6.69 -4.45
CA LEU A 113 2.30 -5.57 -5.18
C LEU A 113 3.35 -6.11 -6.14
N SER A 114 3.06 -6.03 -7.45
CA SER A 114 3.92 -6.50 -8.53
C SER A 114 4.28 -5.37 -9.50
N GLY A 115 4.27 -4.12 -9.02
CA GLY A 115 4.69 -2.94 -9.76
C GLY A 115 3.82 -1.70 -9.54
N GLY A 116 4.42 -0.54 -9.83
CA GLY A 116 3.75 0.76 -9.81
C GLY A 116 3.40 1.22 -8.40
N THR A 117 2.34 2.02 -8.29
CA THR A 117 1.96 2.64 -7.02
C THR A 117 0.60 2.12 -6.54
N LEU A 118 0.53 1.72 -5.28
CA LEU A 118 -0.71 1.65 -4.52
C LEU A 118 -0.77 2.86 -3.60
N ASP A 119 -1.75 3.73 -3.82
CA ASP A 119 -2.01 4.92 -3.02
C ASP A 119 -3.21 4.66 -2.11
N LEU A 120 -3.00 4.74 -0.80
CA LEU A 120 -4.03 4.51 0.22
C LEU A 120 -5.08 5.62 0.26
N GLY A 121 -4.82 6.78 -0.36
CA GLY A 121 -5.79 7.85 -0.54
C GLY A 121 -6.33 8.47 0.76
N GLY A 122 -5.63 8.30 1.89
CA GLY A 122 -6.08 8.75 3.20
C GLY A 122 -6.99 7.77 3.94
N TYR A 123 -7.03 6.50 3.53
CA TYR A 123 -7.90 5.47 4.10
C TYR A 123 -7.13 4.39 4.86
N SER A 124 -7.82 3.79 5.84
CA SER A 124 -7.33 2.60 6.54
C SER A 124 -7.69 1.32 5.77
N SER A 125 -6.71 0.47 5.53
CA SER A 125 -6.86 -0.83 4.86
C SER A 125 -6.19 -1.94 5.66
N SER A 126 -6.73 -3.16 5.57
CA SER A 126 -6.23 -4.33 6.29
C SER A 126 -6.23 -5.58 5.41
N PHE A 127 -5.12 -6.32 5.44
CA PHE A 127 -4.90 -7.52 4.64
C PHE A 127 -4.42 -8.67 5.50
N GLY A 128 -4.87 -9.88 5.20
CA GLY A 128 -4.30 -11.09 5.76
C GLY A 128 -2.80 -11.16 5.45
N SER A 129 -2.44 -11.04 4.18
CA SER A 129 -1.03 -11.01 3.77
C SER A 129 -0.72 -9.87 2.81
N LEU A 130 0.52 -9.39 2.85
CA LEU A 130 1.11 -8.51 1.85
C LEU A 130 2.33 -9.18 1.25
N SER A 131 2.34 -9.37 -0.07
CA SER A 131 3.50 -9.87 -0.82
C SER A 131 3.94 -8.85 -1.86
N VAL A 132 5.23 -8.50 -1.87
CA VAL A 132 5.81 -7.58 -2.86
C VAL A 132 6.75 -8.37 -3.76
N THR A 133 6.36 -8.50 -5.03
CA THR A 133 7.00 -9.39 -6.00
C THR A 133 7.81 -8.66 -7.07
N ALA A 134 7.61 -7.35 -7.22
CA ALA A 134 8.44 -6.45 -8.02
C ALA A 134 8.47 -5.07 -7.36
N ASP A 135 9.44 -4.22 -7.75
CA ASP A 135 9.60 -2.89 -7.17
C ASP A 135 8.29 -2.11 -7.22
N SER A 136 7.83 -1.70 -6.05
CA SER A 136 6.50 -1.12 -5.87
C SER A 136 6.57 0.06 -4.91
N ILE A 137 5.62 0.98 -5.08
CA ILE A 137 5.43 2.12 -4.22
C ILE A 137 4.15 1.90 -3.41
N LEU A 138 4.28 1.99 -2.10
CA LEU A 138 3.16 2.17 -1.18
C LEU A 138 3.11 3.65 -0.80
N ASP A 139 2.09 4.35 -1.25
CA ASP A 139 1.88 5.77 -0.99
C ASP A 139 0.81 5.94 0.09
N PHE A 140 1.16 6.61 1.19
CA PHE A 140 0.23 6.88 2.29
C PHE A 140 -0.66 8.11 2.03
N GLY A 141 -0.51 8.76 0.87
CA GLY A 141 -1.30 9.91 0.45
C GLY A 141 -0.86 11.21 1.11
N ALA A 142 -1.43 12.34 0.69
CA ALA A 142 -1.20 13.65 1.31
C ALA A 142 -2.49 14.19 1.92
N GLY A 143 -2.50 14.49 3.22
CA GLY A 143 -3.52 15.32 3.88
C GLY A 143 -4.37 14.66 4.96
N SER A 144 -4.54 13.33 4.95
CA SER A 144 -5.24 12.55 5.99
C SER A 144 -4.41 11.30 6.31
N GLY A 145 -4.30 10.95 7.59
CA GLY A 145 -3.52 9.78 8.00
C GLY A 145 -4.09 8.48 7.47
N SER A 146 -3.24 7.68 6.86
CA SER A 146 -3.57 6.37 6.31
C SER A 146 -3.08 5.26 7.24
N THR A 147 -3.77 4.14 7.25
CA THR A 147 -3.31 2.93 7.94
C THR A 147 -3.27 1.77 7.00
N LEU A 148 -2.18 1.01 6.99
CA LEU A 148 -2.10 -0.29 6.34
C LEU A 148 -1.77 -1.34 7.39
N SER A 149 -2.68 -2.28 7.63
CA SER A 149 -2.47 -3.39 8.55
C SER A 149 -2.27 -4.72 7.81
N VAL A 150 -1.22 -5.44 8.16
CA VAL A 150 -0.92 -6.79 7.65
C VAL A 150 -1.01 -7.80 8.79
N LEU A 151 -1.98 -8.71 8.71
CA LEU A 151 -2.40 -9.52 9.85
C LEU A 151 -1.58 -10.80 10.05
N ASN A 152 -1.15 -11.45 8.96
CA ASN A 152 -0.59 -12.79 9.00
C ASN A 152 0.81 -12.89 8.38
N SER A 153 1.06 -12.25 7.24
CA SER A 153 2.36 -12.37 6.55
C SER A 153 2.74 -11.13 5.74
N LEU A 154 3.94 -10.61 5.97
CA LEU A 154 4.56 -9.60 5.11
C LEU A 154 5.80 -10.20 4.45
N THR A 155 5.80 -10.30 3.12
CA THR A 155 6.92 -10.84 2.35
C THR A 155 7.32 -9.87 1.24
N ILE A 156 8.62 -9.73 1.02
CA ILE A 156 9.17 -8.99 -0.13
C ILE A 156 10.19 -9.90 -0.80
N ASN A 157 10.08 -10.10 -2.10
CA ASN A 157 10.96 -10.99 -2.87
C ASN A 157 12.43 -10.53 -2.84
N SER A 158 13.34 -11.46 -3.15
CA SER A 158 14.77 -11.13 -3.26
C SER A 158 15.03 -10.14 -4.39
N GLY A 159 15.83 -9.11 -4.10
CA GLY A 159 16.15 -8.05 -5.07
C GLY A 159 15.04 -7.03 -5.30
N VAL A 160 13.94 -7.09 -4.56
CA VAL A 160 12.79 -6.17 -4.68
C VAL A 160 12.79 -5.16 -3.53
N THR A 161 12.39 -3.92 -3.85
CA THR A 161 12.21 -2.83 -2.89
C THR A 161 10.74 -2.41 -2.82
N LEU A 162 10.22 -2.29 -1.59
CA LEU A 162 8.98 -1.57 -1.31
C LEU A 162 9.34 -0.14 -0.89
N THR A 163 9.04 0.84 -1.75
CA THR A 163 9.24 2.24 -1.40
C THR A 163 7.99 2.78 -0.72
N VAL A 164 8.14 3.35 0.47
CA VAL A 164 7.06 4.04 1.18
C VAL A 164 7.18 5.55 0.92
N ARG A 165 6.08 6.15 0.42
CA ARG A 165 6.00 7.58 0.07
C ARG A 165 4.96 8.30 0.91
N ASN A 166 5.15 9.62 1.02
CA ASN A 166 4.27 10.55 1.72
C ASN A 166 3.96 10.16 3.17
N TRP A 167 4.90 9.47 3.81
CA TRP A 167 4.81 9.09 5.21
C TRP A 167 4.89 10.31 6.12
N THR A 168 3.96 10.39 7.06
CA THR A 168 3.89 11.40 8.13
C THR A 168 3.91 10.72 9.49
N ASP A 169 4.97 10.96 10.27
CA ASP A 169 5.10 10.39 11.62
C ASP A 169 3.90 10.72 12.51
N ALA A 170 3.46 9.73 13.29
CA ALA A 170 2.32 9.79 14.20
C ALA A 170 0.96 10.09 13.56
N VAL A 171 0.89 10.10 12.23
CA VAL A 171 -0.35 10.28 11.46
C VAL A 171 -0.61 9.04 10.60
N ASP A 172 0.44 8.53 9.96
CA ASP A 172 0.41 7.30 9.18
C ASP A 172 0.85 6.09 10.00
N TYR A 173 0.28 4.94 9.67
CA TYR A 173 0.52 3.68 10.39
C TYR A 173 0.71 2.52 9.40
N PHE A 174 1.92 1.98 9.32
CA PHE A 174 2.18 0.70 8.65
C PHE A 174 2.34 -0.37 9.72
N VAL A 175 1.33 -1.23 9.88
CA VAL A 175 1.27 -2.24 10.93
C VAL A 175 1.50 -3.63 10.34
N SER A 176 2.34 -4.42 11.00
CA SER A 176 2.44 -5.87 10.78
C SER A 176 2.28 -6.58 12.11
N LEU A 177 1.25 -7.42 12.25
CA LEU A 177 0.94 -8.13 13.51
C LEU A 177 1.95 -9.22 13.86
N ILE A 178 2.84 -9.54 12.92
CA ILE A 178 3.96 -10.45 13.12
C ILE A 178 5.25 -9.73 12.77
N ASP A 179 6.36 -10.14 13.39
CA ASP A 179 7.69 -9.65 13.00
C ASP A 179 7.98 -10.06 11.55
N PRO A 180 8.16 -9.10 10.61
CA PRO A 180 8.47 -9.42 9.22
C PRO A 180 9.88 -10.01 9.02
N GLY A 181 10.75 -9.87 10.03
CA GLY A 181 12.15 -10.26 9.99
C GLY A 181 13.05 -9.23 9.29
N ALA A 182 14.32 -9.20 9.70
CA ALA A 182 15.29 -8.21 9.26
C ALA A 182 15.52 -8.18 7.73
N THR A 183 15.40 -9.33 7.05
CA THR A 183 15.53 -9.43 5.59
C THR A 183 14.40 -8.73 4.85
N THR A 184 13.17 -8.85 5.35
CA THR A 184 11.99 -8.15 4.80
C THR A 184 12.06 -6.66 5.12
N LEU A 185 12.38 -6.29 6.36
CA LEU A 185 12.51 -4.89 6.78
C LEU A 185 13.58 -4.14 5.98
N GLY A 186 14.72 -4.78 5.71
CA GLY A 186 15.80 -4.20 4.89
C GLY A 186 15.44 -3.99 3.41
N ARG A 187 14.22 -4.35 2.99
CA ARG A 187 13.67 -4.10 1.65
C ARG A 187 12.56 -3.05 1.63
N ILE A 188 12.19 -2.52 2.79
CA ILE A 188 11.23 -1.42 2.93
C ILE A 188 12.03 -0.14 3.08
N VAL A 189 11.78 0.84 2.21
CA VAL A 189 12.50 2.10 2.18
C VAL A 189 11.51 3.24 2.26
N PHE A 190 11.52 3.97 3.38
CA PHE A 190 10.78 5.22 3.49
C PHE A 190 11.52 6.32 2.73
N THR A 191 10.79 7.15 2.00
CA THR A 191 11.37 8.25 1.23
C THR A 191 12.14 9.20 2.15
N GLY A 192 13.41 9.43 1.85
CA GLY A 192 14.31 10.25 2.67
C GLY A 192 15.10 9.47 3.74
N PHE A 193 14.87 8.15 3.85
CA PHE A 193 15.55 7.27 4.80
C PHE A 193 16.31 6.15 4.06
N SER A 194 17.31 5.59 4.72
CA SER A 194 18.00 4.38 4.27
C SER A 194 17.13 3.14 4.54
N SER A 195 17.33 2.06 3.78
CA SER A 195 16.70 0.76 4.08
C SER A 195 17.09 0.20 5.45
N THR A 196 18.25 0.61 5.98
CA THR A 196 18.71 0.23 7.32
C THR A 196 17.92 0.92 8.43
N ASP A 197 17.24 2.03 8.14
CA ASP A 197 16.50 2.81 9.13
C ASP A 197 15.12 2.19 9.43
N THR A 198 14.60 1.30 8.58
CA THR A 198 13.29 0.69 8.78
C THR A 198 13.31 -0.32 9.94
N LYS A 199 12.48 -0.09 10.95
CA LYS A 199 12.33 -0.96 12.13
C LYS A 199 10.89 -1.40 12.31
N TRP A 200 10.71 -2.63 12.80
CA TRP A 200 9.46 -3.10 13.36
C TRP A 200 9.52 -3.06 14.90
N HIS A 201 8.44 -2.60 15.51
CA HIS A 201 8.33 -2.39 16.95
C HIS A 201 7.34 -3.37 17.55
N SER A 202 7.79 -4.26 18.44
CA SER A 202 6.92 -5.32 19.00
C SER A 202 5.86 -4.82 19.99
N TYR A 203 5.99 -3.60 20.51
CA TYR A 203 5.07 -3.04 21.49
C TYR A 203 3.79 -2.45 20.88
N ASP A 204 3.84 -2.08 19.60
CA ASP A 204 2.70 -1.51 18.87
C ASP A 204 2.54 -2.07 17.44
N ASN A 205 3.38 -3.04 17.07
CA ASN A 205 3.39 -3.73 15.78
C ASN A 205 3.64 -2.82 14.57
N GLN A 206 4.23 -1.63 14.78
CA GLN A 206 4.44 -0.67 13.71
C GLN A 206 5.78 -0.85 13.00
N ILE A 207 5.78 -0.65 11.68
CA ILE A 207 6.93 -0.48 10.82
C ILE A 207 7.13 1.01 10.59
N THR A 208 8.27 1.55 11.02
CA THR A 208 8.57 2.99 10.93
C THR A 208 10.01 3.22 10.49
N PRO A 209 10.32 4.36 9.87
CA PRO A 209 11.70 4.79 9.72
C PRO A 209 12.21 5.31 11.07
N VAL A 210 13.34 4.77 11.54
CA VAL A 210 14.04 5.25 12.74
C VAL A 210 15.46 5.65 12.35
N PRO A 211 15.84 6.94 12.45
CA PRO A 211 17.20 7.36 12.19
C PRO A 211 18.20 6.65 13.10
N GLU A 212 19.40 6.36 12.59
CA GLU A 212 20.48 5.83 13.43
C GLU A 212 20.74 6.75 14.65
N PRO A 213 21.06 6.19 15.85
CA PRO A 213 21.26 6.96 17.09
C PRO A 213 22.26 8.13 16.96
N SER A 214 23.19 8.06 16.01
CA SER A 214 24.17 9.12 15.74
C SER A 214 23.53 10.43 15.24
N THR A 215 22.41 10.36 14.53
CA THR A 215 21.68 11.56 14.07
C THR A 215 21.16 12.37 15.26
N TYR A 216 20.57 11.68 16.24
CA TYR A 216 20.16 12.29 17.50
C TYR A 216 21.36 12.68 18.37
N GLY A 217 22.42 11.88 18.37
CA GLY A 217 23.67 12.17 19.09
C GLY A 217 24.32 13.47 18.64
N ILE A 218 24.40 13.73 17.33
CA ILE A 218 24.94 14.99 16.78
C ILE A 218 24.05 16.18 17.14
N ALA A 219 22.73 16.02 17.07
CA ALA A 219 21.79 17.08 17.47
C ALA A 219 21.95 17.46 18.95
N LEU A 220 22.00 16.46 19.84
CA LEU A 220 22.23 16.68 21.27
C LEU A 220 23.59 17.33 21.56
N LEU A 221 24.67 16.86 20.92
CA LEU A 221 26.00 17.45 21.09
C LEU A 221 26.07 18.91 20.59
N SER A 222 25.37 19.22 19.51
CA SER A 222 25.28 20.58 18.96
C SER A 222 24.55 21.52 19.93
N ILE A 223 23.43 21.06 20.50
CA ILE A 223 22.67 21.81 21.52
C ILE A 223 23.52 22.04 22.77
N CYS A 224 24.19 21.00 23.28
CA CYS A 224 25.09 21.12 24.43
C CYS A 224 26.21 22.14 24.18
N SER A 225 26.80 22.14 22.99
CA SER A 225 27.87 23.07 22.62
C SER A 225 27.39 24.52 22.55
N LEU A 226 26.17 24.76 22.03
CA LEU A 226 25.55 26.08 22.02
C LEU A 226 25.25 26.60 23.44
N VAL A 227 24.72 25.74 24.32
CA VAL A 227 24.44 26.09 25.72
C VAL A 227 25.74 26.43 26.47
N VAL A 228 26.80 25.64 26.28
CA VAL A 228 28.13 25.91 26.87
C VAL A 228 28.70 27.22 26.34
N GLY A 229 28.64 27.46 25.02
CA GLY A 229 29.10 28.70 24.41
C GLY A 229 28.34 29.92 24.91
N TRP A 230 27.02 29.82 25.05
CA TRP A 230 26.17 30.89 25.59
C TRP A 230 26.48 31.21 27.06
N ARG A 231 26.65 30.18 27.90
CA ARG A 231 27.07 30.35 29.30
C ARG A 231 28.42 31.07 29.39
N ARG A 232 29.40 30.68 28.55
CA ARG A 232 30.72 31.33 28.51
C ARG A 232 30.62 32.81 28.12
N ARG A 233 29.78 33.15 27.12
CA ARG A 233 29.57 34.54 26.70
C ARG A 233 28.92 35.40 27.80
N ARG A 234 27.95 34.87 28.55
CA ARG A 234 27.35 35.60 29.69
C ARG A 234 28.36 35.90 30.80
N VAL A 235 29.21 34.94 31.16
CA VAL A 235 30.23 35.13 32.21
C VAL A 235 31.31 36.13 31.80
N LEU A 236 31.62 36.22 30.51
CA LEU A 236 32.60 37.18 30.00
C LEU A 236 32.02 38.61 29.88
N GLY A 237 30.73 38.74 29.55
CA GLY A 237 30.05 40.04 29.48
C GLY A 237 29.75 40.69 30.85
N SER A 238 29.86 39.96 31.95
CA SER A 238 29.63 40.48 33.32
C SER A 238 30.91 40.89 34.06
N ARG A 239 32.06 40.97 33.37
CA ARG A 239 33.37 41.35 33.97
C ARG A 239 33.87 42.72 33.49
N THR A 240 33.01 43.50 32.85
CA THR A 240 33.28 44.86 32.40
C THR A 240 32.25 45.81 33.01
N ASP A 241 32.37 46.06 34.30
CA ASP A 241 31.79 47.20 35.04
C ASP A 241 32.66 47.45 36.28
#